data_AF-A0A2D6S6C5-F1
#
_entry.id   AF-A0A2D6S6C5-F1
#
_cell.length_a   1.000
_cell.length_b   1.000
_cell.length_c   1.000
_cell.angle_alpha   90.00
_cell.angle_beta   90.00
_cell.angle_gamma   90.00
#
_symmetry.space_group_name_H-M   'P 1'
#
loop_
_entity.id
_entity.type
_entity.pdbx_description
1 polymer ?
#
loop_
_entity_poly.entity_id
_entity_poly.type
_entity_poly.pdbx_seq_one_letter_code
_entity_poly.pdbx_strand_id
1 'polypeptide(L)'
;MDSNFWAIGKNISLNYWLHMAAQYSLLSKEEEIEIAQKIERGDESAREKLVLANLRLVISIASKYRGYNVSYRRFHSRKKHRSQ
;
A
#
# COMPACT_ATOMS: atom_id res chain seq x y z
N MET A 1 10.04 10.90 30.47
CA MET A 1 9.68 11.42 29.12
C MET A 1 10.19 10.39 28.16
N ASP A 2 9.32 9.42 27.86
CA ASP A 2 9.78 8.09 27.50
C ASP A 2 9.95 8.01 25.99
N SER A 3 11.18 7.75 25.57
CA SER A 3 11.70 7.80 24.20
C SER A 3 11.18 6.68 23.27
N ASN A 4 10.01 6.11 23.54
CA ASN A 4 9.45 4.96 22.80
C ASN A 4 8.16 5.26 22.01
N PHE A 5 7.72 6.52 21.96
CA PHE A 5 6.49 6.90 21.24
C PHE A 5 6.60 6.75 19.71
N TRP A 6 7.81 6.78 19.13
CA TRP A 6 8.04 6.61 17.68
C TRP A 6 8.35 5.15 17.25
N ALA A 7 8.44 4.21 18.20
CA ALA A 7 8.78 2.81 17.91
C ALA A 7 7.56 1.91 17.60
N ILE A 8 6.33 2.43 17.74
CA ILE A 8 5.08 1.66 17.60
C ILE A 8 4.77 1.29 16.13
N GLY A 9 5.51 1.83 15.16
CA GLY A 9 5.23 1.67 13.73
C GLY A 9 5.92 0.51 12.99
N LYS A 10 6.48 -0.51 13.67
CA LYS A 10 7.18 -1.62 12.98
C LYS A 10 6.41 -2.95 13.06
N ASN A 11 5.88 -3.36 11.90
CA ASN A 11 5.40 -4.69 11.51
C ASN A 11 4.02 -5.22 11.94
N ILE A 12 3.32 -4.61 12.91
CA ILE A 12 1.97 -5.09 13.29
C ILE A 12 0.92 -4.62 12.27
N SER A 13 1.08 -3.42 11.70
CA SER A 13 0.07 -2.81 10.84
C SER A 13 -0.07 -3.50 9.47
N LEU A 14 1.02 -3.76 8.75
CA LEU A 14 0.91 -4.30 7.39
C LEU A 14 0.33 -5.72 7.36
N ASN A 15 0.76 -6.60 8.27
CA ASN A 15 0.21 -7.96 8.37
C ASN A 15 -1.25 -7.95 8.81
N TYR A 16 -1.62 -7.05 9.73
CA TYR A 16 -3.01 -6.84 10.13
C TYR A 16 -3.88 -6.38 8.95
N TRP A 17 -3.44 -5.35 8.22
CA TRP A 17 -4.14 -4.85 7.04
C TRP A 17 -4.20 -5.89 5.91
N LEU A 18 -3.15 -6.68 5.71
CA LEU A 18 -3.13 -7.80 4.78
C LEU A 18 -4.15 -8.88 5.15
N HIS A 19 -4.22 -9.24 6.43
CA HIS A 19 -5.17 -10.25 6.92
C HIS A 19 -6.61 -9.74 6.81
N MET A 20 -6.86 -8.48 7.18
CA MET A 20 -8.14 -7.82 6.97
C MET A 20 -8.53 -7.77 5.49
N ALA A 21 -7.63 -7.30 4.63
CA ALA A 21 -7.88 -7.21 3.18
C ALA A 21 -8.08 -8.59 2.51
N ALA A 22 -7.49 -9.66 3.04
CA ALA A 22 -7.70 -11.02 2.54
C ALA A 22 -9.14 -11.50 2.74
N GLN A 23 -9.83 -11.03 3.79
CA GLN A 23 -11.23 -11.37 4.07
C GLN A 23 -12.24 -10.69 3.13
N TYR A 24 -11.83 -9.61 2.45
CA TYR A 24 -12.67 -8.93 1.46
C TYR A 24 -12.27 -9.38 0.05
N SER A 25 -13.20 -9.99 -0.68
CA SER A 25 -13.02 -10.36 -2.07
C SER A 25 -12.87 -9.13 -2.96
N LEU A 26 -12.23 -9.31 -4.13
CA LEU A 26 -12.27 -8.30 -5.18
C LEU A 26 -13.74 -8.03 -5.54
N LEU A 27 -14.09 -6.76 -5.65
CA LEU A 27 -15.42 -6.35 -6.05
C LEU A 27 -15.60 -6.61 -7.55
N SER A 28 -16.76 -7.13 -7.93
CA SER A 28 -17.19 -7.11 -9.32
C SER A 28 -17.57 -5.68 -9.73
N LYS A 29 -17.64 -5.43 -11.04
CA LYS A 29 -18.04 -4.12 -11.56
C LYS A 29 -19.45 -3.73 -11.11
N GLU A 30 -20.35 -4.71 -11.02
CA GLU A 30 -21.72 -4.52 -10.54
C GLU A 30 -21.72 -4.16 -9.04
N GLU A 31 -20.89 -4.84 -8.24
CA GLU A 31 -20.74 -4.53 -6.81
C GLU A 31 -20.15 -3.14 -6.57
N GLU A 32 -19.20 -2.69 -7.40
CA GLU A 32 -18.65 -1.34 -7.34
C GLU A 32 -19.74 -0.27 -7.57
N ILE A 33 -20.62 -0.50 -8.54
CA ILE A 33 -21.75 0.41 -8.82
C ILE A 33 -22.72 0.45 -7.63
N GLU A 34 -23.08 -0.70 -7.07
CA GLU A 34 -23.97 -0.76 -5.91
C GLU A 34 -23.36 -0.08 -4.68
N ILE A 35 -22.07 -0.28 -4.43
CA ILE A 35 -21.34 0.35 -3.33
C ILE A 35 -21.25 1.86 -3.55
N ALA A 36 -20.96 2.32 -4.77
CA ALA A 36 -20.92 3.75 -5.08
C ALA A 36 -22.27 4.43 -4.81
N GLN A 37 -23.38 3.81 -5.22
CA GLN A 37 -24.73 4.32 -4.92
C GLN A 37 -25.04 4.36 -3.42
N LYS A 38 -24.53 3.39 -2.63
CA LYS A 38 -24.68 3.40 -1.17
C LYS A 38 -23.84 4.51 -0.51
N ILE A 39 -22.62 4.74 -1.01
CA ILE A 39 -21.75 5.83 -0.55
C ILE A 39 -22.39 7.19 -0.82
N GLU A 40 -22.99 7.40 -1.99
CA GLU A 40 -23.71 8.65 -2.32
C GLU A 40 -24.88 8.92 -1.36
N ARG A 41 -25.48 7.87 -0.80
CA ARG A 41 -26.53 7.95 0.22
C ARG A 41 -25.99 8.12 1.65
N GLY A 42 -24.67 8.21 1.83
CA GLY A 42 -24.01 8.42 3.13
C GLY A 42 -23.71 7.14 3.91
N ASP A 43 -23.70 5.97 3.27
CA ASP A 43 -23.36 4.71 3.92
C ASP A 43 -21.84 4.57 4.14
N GLU A 44 -21.39 4.84 5.38
CA GLU A 44 -19.98 4.74 5.75
C GLU A 44 -19.45 3.30 5.68
N SER A 45 -20.31 2.28 5.87
CA SER A 45 -19.89 0.87 5.76
C SER A 45 -19.57 0.49 4.32
N ALA A 46 -20.31 1.05 3.36
CA ALA A 46 -20.02 0.91 1.94
C ALA A 46 -18.69 1.59 1.57
N ARG A 47 -18.41 2.76 2.18
CA ARG A 47 -17.15 3.48 2.01
C ARG A 47 -15.96 2.67 2.53
N GLU A 48 -16.09 2.11 3.73
CA GLU A 48 -15.06 1.28 4.33
C GLU A 48 -14.79 0.01 3.49
N LYS A 49 -15.85 -0.66 3.02
CA LYS A 49 -15.75 -1.82 2.12
C LYS A 49 -14.98 -1.48 0.83
N LEU A 50 -15.27 -0.32 0.22
CA LEU A 50 -14.57 0.14 -0.98
C LEU A 50 -13.09 0.40 -0.72
N VAL A 51 -12.75 1.04 0.40
CA VAL A 51 -11.36 1.31 0.80
C VAL A 51 -10.61 0.00 1.01
N LEU A 52 -11.19 -0.96 1.74
CA LEU A 52 -10.55 -2.26 2.01
C LEU A 52 -10.31 -3.08 0.74
N ALA A 53 -11.29 -3.12 -0.18
CA ALA A 53 -11.14 -3.80 -1.47
C ALA A 53 -9.99 -3.20 -2.31
N ASN A 54 -9.87 -1.87 -2.33
CA ASN A 54 -8.80 -1.18 -3.06
C ASN A 54 -7.43 -1.33 -2.40
N LEU A 55 -7.35 -1.40 -1.07
CA LEU A 55 -6.09 -1.67 -0.38
C LEU A 55 -5.51 -3.05 -0.75
N ARG A 56 -6.35 -4.08 -0.90
CA ARG A 56 -5.93 -5.39 -1.40
C ARG A 56 -5.28 -5.27 -2.79
N LEU A 57 -5.88 -4.49 -3.69
CA LEU A 57 -5.36 -4.25 -5.03
C LEU A 57 -3.99 -3.57 -4.97
N VAL A 58 -3.87 -2.47 -4.22
CA VAL A 58 -2.62 -1.73 -4.03
C VAL A 58 -1.51 -2.64 -3.51
N ILE A 59 -1.80 -3.44 -2.47
CA ILE A 59 -0.81 -4.34 -1.89
C ILE A 59 -0.41 -5.44 -2.88
N SER A 60 -1.36 -5.97 -3.66
CA SER A 60 -1.06 -6.97 -4.69
C SER A 60 -0.13 -6.43 -5.79
N ILE A 61 -0.28 -5.15 -6.16
CA ILE A 61 0.56 -4.48 -7.14
C ILE A 61 1.92 -4.16 -6.51
N ALA A 62 1.94 -3.52 -5.34
CA ALA A 62 3.18 -3.16 -4.64
C ALA A 62 4.03 -4.39 -4.28
N SER A 63 3.40 -5.51 -3.93
CA SER A 63 4.10 -6.76 -3.64
C SER A 63 4.86 -7.30 -4.86
N LYS A 64 4.38 -7.08 -6.09
CA LYS A 64 5.10 -7.43 -7.33
C LYS A 64 6.41 -6.66 -7.50
N TYR A 65 6.54 -5.51 -6.85
CA TYR A 65 7.74 -4.68 -6.91
C TYR A 65 8.74 -4.95 -5.78
N ARG A 66 8.41 -5.86 -4.84
CA ARG A 66 9.28 -6.24 -3.72
C ARG A 66 10.45 -7.10 -4.25
N GLY A 67 11.57 -6.45 -4.55
CA GLY A 67 12.76 -7.10 -5.14
C GLY A 67 13.39 -6.30 -6.28
N TYR A 68 12.70 -5.29 -6.81
CA TYR A 68 13.32 -4.26 -7.64
C TYR A 68 14.14 -3.33 -6.76
N ASN A 69 15.27 -3.84 -6.28
CA ASN A 69 16.36 -3.02 -5.79
C ASN A 69 16.91 -2.27 -7.02
N VAL A 70 16.24 -1.21 -7.46
CA VAL A 70 16.88 -0.16 -8.27
C VAL A 70 17.98 0.39 -7.38
N SER A 71 19.13 -0.27 -7.46
CA SER A 71 20.32 0.11 -6.74
C SER A 71 20.65 1.51 -7.21
N TYR A 72 20.42 2.49 -6.35
CA TYR A 72 20.83 3.88 -6.58
C TYR A 72 22.36 4.01 -6.73
N ARG A 73 23.10 2.91 -6.60
CA ARG A 73 24.55 2.82 -6.70
C ARG A 73 25.08 2.68 -8.13
N ARG A 74 24.51 3.39 -9.12
CA ARG A 74 25.11 3.47 -10.46
C ARG A 74 25.19 4.90 -11.01
N PHE A 75 25.60 5.87 -10.18
CA PHE A 75 25.87 7.23 -10.68
C PHE A 75 27.00 8.01 -9.97
N HIS A 76 28.01 7.35 -9.38
CA HIS A 76 29.12 8.08 -8.71
C HIS A 76 30.55 7.60 -9.02
N SER A 77 30.83 6.94 -10.14
CA SER A 77 32.22 6.53 -10.44
C SER A 77 32.59 6.63 -11.92
N ARG A 78 32.64 7.84 -12.49
CA ARG A 78 33.54 8.17 -13.63
C ARG A 78 33.75 9.69 -13.77
N LYS A 79 34.50 10.33 -12.87
CA LYS A 79 35.34 11.51 -13.18
C LYS A 79 36.46 11.66 -12.15
N LYS A 80 37.47 10.79 -12.24
CA LYS A 80 38.81 11.07 -11.72
C LYS A 80 39.81 10.33 -12.58
N HIS A 81 40.37 11.04 -13.57
CA HIS A 81 41.66 10.83 -14.24
C HIS A 81 41.61 11.49 -15.62
N ARG A 82 41.98 12.78 -15.67
CA ARG A 82 42.65 13.43 -16.81
C ARG A 82 43.12 14.81 -16.37
N SER A 83 44.18 14.82 -15.58
CA SER A 83 45.07 15.98 -15.36
C SER A 83 46.42 15.45 -14.87
N GLN A 84 47.19 14.92 -15.81
CA GLN A 84 48.64 15.13 -15.88
C GLN A 84 48.91 15.59 -17.32
#